data_AF-A0A917N220-F1
#
_entry.id   AF-A0A917N220-F1
#
_cell.length_a   1.000
_cell.length_b   1.000
_cell.length_c   1.000
_cell.angle_alpha   90.00
_cell.angle_beta   90.00
_cell.angle_gamma   90.00
#
_symmetry.space_group_name_H-M   'P 1'
#
loop_
_entity.id
_entity.type
_entity.pdbx_description
1 polymer ?
#
loop_
_entity_poly.entity_id
_entity_poly.type
_entity_poly.pdbx_seq_one_letter_code
_entity_poly.pdbx_strand_id
1 'polypeptide(L)'
;MMEKGALLPLFYLPPVSYFKALNQYKPNILIEKHEHFPKQTYRNRANIYSPDGALTLVVPVVKGSKVHTPTHEVKISNDFRWQRLHWMSLESCYRRSAYFEFYEDGFARFYQQRFDNLFEYNQELLTMILKFLKMPIPLQYTDEYHREYPEATDYRNAIHPKKDALVEQKPYFQVFEERKGFLKDLSIVDLLFNQGPQSINYL
;
A
#
# COMPACT_ATOMS: atom_id res chain seq x y z
N MET A 1 -27.91 4.98 -12.55
CA MET A 1 -26.66 4.67 -13.27
C MET A 1 -26.08 3.45 -12.57
N MET A 2 -25.78 2.36 -13.27
CA MET A 2 -25.17 1.19 -12.62
C MET A 2 -23.88 1.67 -11.94
N GLU A 3 -23.80 1.51 -10.62
CA GLU A 3 -22.66 1.93 -9.82
C GLU A 3 -21.45 1.08 -10.22
N LYS A 4 -20.65 1.57 -11.16
CA LYS A 4 -19.41 0.89 -11.56
C LYS A 4 -18.50 0.77 -10.34
N GLY A 5 -18.14 -0.46 -9.97
CA GLY A 5 -17.21 -0.72 -8.88
C GLY A 5 -15.77 -0.42 -9.28
N ALA A 6 -14.81 -0.79 -8.43
CA ALA A 6 -13.39 -0.76 -8.77
C ALA A 6 -12.74 -2.12 -8.53
N LEU A 7 -11.91 -2.52 -9.50
CA LEU A 7 -10.99 -3.64 -9.37
C LEU A 7 -9.63 -3.08 -8.96
N LEU A 8 -9.17 -3.42 -7.76
CA LEU A 8 -7.88 -3.00 -7.25
C LEU A 8 -6.96 -4.20 -7.00
N PRO A 9 -5.67 -4.10 -7.30
CA PRO A 9 -4.69 -5.10 -6.87
C PRO A 9 -4.34 -4.96 -5.39
N LEU A 10 -3.83 -6.02 -4.77
CA LEU A 10 -3.39 -5.95 -3.37
C LEU A 10 -1.94 -5.43 -3.25
N PHE A 11 -1.75 -4.27 -2.62
CA PHE A 11 -0.44 -3.61 -2.48
C PHE A 11 0.19 -3.74 -1.10
N TYR A 12 1.52 -3.73 -1.08
CA TYR A 12 2.31 -3.53 0.14
C TYR A 12 2.33 -2.04 0.45
N LEU A 13 1.81 -1.65 1.63
CA LEU A 13 1.68 -0.25 2.08
C LEU A 13 1.25 0.70 0.94
N PRO A 14 -0.01 0.56 0.47
CA PRO A 14 -0.47 1.22 -0.74
C PRO A 14 -0.30 2.75 -0.69
N PRO A 15 -0.07 3.42 -1.83
CA PRO A 15 0.03 4.87 -1.87
C PRO A 15 -1.32 5.56 -1.63
N VAL A 16 -1.31 6.86 -1.37
CA VAL A 16 -2.55 7.62 -1.06
C VAL A 16 -3.61 7.52 -2.18
N SER A 17 -3.21 7.48 -3.45
CA SER A 17 -4.11 7.30 -4.59
C SER A 17 -4.93 6.01 -4.53
N TYR A 18 -4.37 4.96 -3.93
CA TYR A 18 -5.07 3.70 -3.69
C TYR A 18 -6.24 3.88 -2.71
N PHE A 19 -6.01 4.63 -1.64
CA PHE A 19 -7.05 4.88 -0.64
C PHE A 19 -8.10 5.87 -1.11
N LYS A 20 -7.74 6.81 -1.99
CA LYS A 20 -8.72 7.66 -2.70
C LYS A 20 -9.64 6.84 -3.59
N ALA A 21 -9.09 5.88 -4.35
CA ALA A 21 -9.90 4.96 -5.13
C ALA A 21 -10.81 4.11 -4.23
N LEU A 22 -10.28 3.54 -3.15
CA LEU A 22 -11.11 2.82 -2.17
C LEU A 22 -12.24 3.69 -1.60
N ASN A 23 -11.96 4.95 -1.27
CA ASN A 23 -12.95 5.87 -0.71
C ASN A 23 -14.02 6.28 -1.73
N GLN A 24 -13.63 6.42 -3.00
CA GLN A 24 -14.52 6.77 -4.11
C GLN A 24 -15.51 5.66 -4.46
N TYR A 25 -15.05 4.40 -4.47
CA TYR A 25 -15.84 3.27 -4.98
C TYR A 25 -16.45 2.39 -3.90
N LYS A 26 -16.22 2.66 -2.60
CA LYS A 26 -16.87 1.90 -1.51
C LYS A 26 -18.41 2.01 -1.61
N PRO A 27 -19.17 0.91 -1.37
CA PRO A 27 -18.69 -0.41 -0.93
C PRO A 27 -18.28 -1.35 -2.09
N ASN A 28 -18.42 -0.94 -3.34
CA ASN A 28 -18.25 -1.76 -4.55
C ASN A 28 -16.76 -1.94 -4.93
N ILE A 29 -16.00 -2.60 -4.06
CA ILE A 29 -14.56 -2.86 -4.22
C ILE A 29 -14.31 -4.36 -4.43
N LEU A 30 -13.55 -4.69 -5.47
CA LEU A 30 -13.06 -6.03 -5.74
C LEU A 30 -11.53 -6.04 -5.74
N ILE A 31 -10.92 -6.91 -4.95
CA ILE A 31 -9.46 -7.08 -4.89
C ILE A 31 -9.03 -8.21 -5.83
N GLU A 32 -8.17 -7.89 -6.80
CA GLU A 32 -7.61 -8.88 -7.71
C GLU A 32 -6.65 -9.81 -6.96
N LYS A 33 -6.98 -11.11 -6.96
CA LYS A 33 -6.25 -12.18 -6.30
C LYS A 33 -5.54 -13.13 -7.29
N HIS A 34 -6.05 -13.23 -8.52
CA HIS A 34 -5.67 -14.26 -9.49
C HIS A 34 -4.74 -13.75 -10.60
N GLU A 35 -4.39 -12.47 -10.61
CA GLU A 35 -3.37 -11.96 -11.54
C GLU A 35 -2.00 -12.61 -11.32
N HIS A 36 -1.21 -12.70 -12.39
CA HIS A 36 0.20 -13.04 -12.29
C HIS A 36 1.00 -11.89 -11.69
N PHE A 37 1.92 -12.20 -10.77
CA PHE A 37 2.70 -11.22 -10.02
C PHE A 37 3.51 -10.28 -10.94
N PRO A 38 3.17 -8.98 -10.99
CA PRO A 38 3.89 -8.02 -11.82
C PRO A 38 5.07 -7.43 -11.04
N LYS A 39 6.28 -7.58 -11.58
CA LYS A 39 7.52 -7.07 -10.97
C LYS A 39 7.60 -5.55 -11.01
N GLN A 40 8.36 -4.96 -10.08
CA GLN A 40 8.60 -3.50 -9.98
C GLN A 40 7.34 -2.65 -9.77
N THR A 41 6.34 -3.24 -9.10
CA THR A 41 5.05 -2.60 -8.79
C THR A 41 4.88 -2.43 -7.28
N TYR A 42 3.79 -1.77 -6.87
CA TYR A 42 3.40 -1.67 -5.47
C TYR A 42 2.91 -3.00 -4.84
N ARG A 43 2.86 -4.12 -5.58
CA ARG A 43 2.54 -5.43 -4.97
C ARG A 43 3.55 -5.81 -3.88
N ASN A 44 4.82 -5.43 -4.05
CA ASN A 44 5.87 -5.71 -3.07
C ASN A 44 6.78 -4.50 -2.78
N ARG A 45 6.35 -3.29 -3.12
CA ARG A 45 7.13 -2.06 -2.91
C ARG A 45 6.25 -0.95 -2.38
N ALA A 46 6.84 -0.01 -1.67
CA ALA A 46 6.19 1.21 -1.21
C ALA A 46 7.20 2.35 -1.17
N ASN A 47 6.75 3.59 -1.35
CA ASN A 47 7.60 4.77 -1.22
C ASN A 47 7.25 5.53 0.05
N ILE A 48 8.24 5.84 0.87
CA ILE A 48 8.09 6.67 2.09
C ILE A 48 8.96 7.91 1.98
N TYR A 49 8.76 8.89 2.86
CA TYR A 49 9.57 10.10 2.88
C TYR A 49 10.76 9.97 3.84
N SER A 50 11.97 9.99 3.30
CA SER A 50 13.23 10.09 4.06
C SER A 50 13.83 11.51 3.99
N PRO A 51 14.85 11.84 4.82
CA PRO A 51 15.56 13.11 4.74
C PRO A 51 16.13 13.43 3.34
N ASP A 52 16.43 12.40 2.54
CA ASP A 52 17.02 12.53 1.21
C ASP A 52 15.97 12.52 0.07
N GLY A 53 14.68 12.44 0.41
CA GLY A 53 13.57 12.35 -0.53
C GLY A 53 12.85 11.00 -0.45
N ALA A 54 12.24 10.57 -1.55
CA ALA A 54 11.50 9.32 -1.60
C ALA A 54 12.43 8.10 -1.39
N LEU A 55 12.14 7.28 -0.39
CA LEU A 55 12.80 6.02 -0.11
C LEU A 55 11.88 4.86 -0.48
N THR A 56 12.33 3.96 -1.35
CA THR A 56 11.58 2.76 -1.72
C THR A 56 11.88 1.61 -0.76
N LEU A 57 10.85 1.13 -0.09
CA LEU A 57 10.84 -0.14 0.64
C LEU A 57 10.46 -1.28 -0.31
N VAL A 58 11.10 -2.45 -0.18
CA VAL A 58 10.84 -3.62 -1.05
C VAL A 58 10.76 -4.89 -0.22
N VAL A 59 9.58 -5.51 -0.19
CA VAL A 59 9.42 -6.85 0.38
C VAL A 59 10.09 -7.85 -0.59
N PRO A 60 11.19 -8.52 -0.18
CA PRO A 60 11.85 -9.49 -1.03
C PRO A 60 10.95 -10.70 -1.24
N VAL A 61 10.87 -11.16 -2.48
CA VAL A 61 10.10 -12.34 -2.86
C VAL A 61 11.05 -13.42 -3.38
N VAL A 62 10.73 -14.68 -3.12
CA VAL A 62 11.48 -15.80 -3.68
C VAL A 62 11.40 -15.71 -5.21
N LYS A 63 12.56 -15.80 -5.88
CA LYS A 63 12.56 -15.85 -7.34
C LYS A 63 11.89 -17.17 -7.76
N GLY A 64 10.67 -17.06 -8.29
CA GLY A 64 9.99 -18.21 -8.87
C GLY A 64 10.81 -18.83 -10.00
N SER A 65 10.84 -20.16 -10.07
CA SER A 65 11.38 -20.90 -11.22
C SER A 65 10.52 -20.75 -12.48
N LYS A 66 9.25 -20.34 -12.30
CA LYS A 66 8.27 -20.18 -13.37
C LYS A 66 8.05 -18.70 -13.68
N VAL A 67 8.09 -18.37 -14.97
CA VAL A 67 7.44 -17.17 -15.51
C VAL A 67 5.94 -17.34 -15.22
N HIS A 68 5.26 -16.36 -14.61
CA HIS A 68 3.82 -16.39 -14.25
C HIS A 68 3.41 -17.08 -12.93
N THR A 69 3.98 -16.67 -11.80
CA THR A 69 3.44 -17.06 -10.48
C THR A 69 2.15 -16.27 -10.17
N PRO A 70 1.02 -16.92 -9.82
CA PRO A 70 -0.17 -16.24 -9.32
C PRO A 70 0.15 -15.41 -8.07
N THR A 71 -0.39 -14.20 -7.98
CA THR A 71 -0.02 -13.24 -6.91
C THR A 71 -0.29 -13.79 -5.52
N HIS A 72 -1.38 -14.53 -5.33
CA HIS A 72 -1.71 -15.17 -4.05
C HIS A 72 -0.79 -16.34 -3.66
N GLU A 73 0.04 -16.84 -4.57
CA GLU A 73 1.03 -17.91 -4.30
C GLU A 73 2.45 -17.36 -4.05
N VAL A 74 2.66 -16.06 -4.22
CA VAL A 74 3.99 -15.45 -4.10
C VAL A 74 4.52 -15.57 -2.68
N LYS A 75 5.71 -16.18 -2.56
CA LYS A 75 6.41 -16.36 -1.29
C LYS A 75 7.38 -15.22 -1.00
N ILE A 76 7.41 -14.79 0.26
CA ILE A 76 8.39 -13.83 0.78
C ILE A 76 9.74 -14.56 0.97
N SER A 77 10.84 -13.95 0.53
CA SER A 77 12.19 -14.43 0.84
C SER A 77 12.62 -13.88 2.19
N ASN A 78 12.76 -14.76 3.19
CA ASN A 78 13.25 -14.41 4.53
C ASN A 78 14.76 -14.67 4.67
N ASP A 79 15.50 -14.74 3.56
CA ASP A 79 16.96 -14.96 3.54
C ASP A 79 17.73 -13.74 4.07
N PHE A 80 17.09 -12.56 4.06
CA PHE A 80 17.60 -11.31 4.57
C PHE A 80 16.62 -10.73 5.59
N ARG A 81 17.13 -9.96 6.56
CA ARG A 81 16.33 -9.32 7.62
C ARG A 81 15.59 -8.07 7.13
N TRP A 82 14.82 -8.20 6.06
CA TRP A 82 14.13 -7.08 5.41
C TRP A 82 13.10 -6.42 6.33
N GLN A 83 12.40 -7.20 7.17
CA GLN A 83 11.43 -6.65 8.12
C GLN A 83 12.11 -5.66 9.07
N ARG A 84 13.25 -6.06 9.65
CA ARG A 84 14.04 -5.20 10.54
C ARG A 84 14.50 -3.93 9.82
N LEU A 85 14.96 -4.04 8.58
CA LEU A 85 15.38 -2.88 7.79
C LEU A 85 14.21 -1.93 7.53
N HIS A 86 13.05 -2.45 7.11
CA HIS A 86 11.85 -1.64 6.90
C HIS A 86 11.41 -0.95 8.19
N TRP A 87 11.41 -1.65 9.32
CA TRP A 87 11.05 -1.06 10.61
C TRP A 87 11.95 0.09 10.99
N MET A 88 13.27 -0.12 10.94
CA MET A 88 14.25 0.94 11.21
C MET A 88 14.08 2.13 10.26
N SER A 89 13.73 1.89 8.99
CA SER A 89 13.42 2.97 8.05
C SER A 89 12.18 3.76 8.46
N LEU A 90 11.09 3.08 8.84
CA LEU A 90 9.87 3.75 9.30
C LEU A 90 10.11 4.55 10.59
N GLU A 91 10.79 3.95 11.57
CA GLU A 91 11.17 4.65 12.80
C GLU A 91 12.02 5.89 12.50
N SER A 92 13.10 5.74 11.76
CA SER A 92 14.00 6.88 11.48
C SER A 92 13.35 7.99 10.66
N CYS A 93 12.44 7.65 9.75
CA CYS A 93 11.73 8.63 8.93
C CYS A 93 10.60 9.33 9.68
N TYR A 94 9.88 8.61 10.57
CA TYR A 94 8.61 9.08 11.13
C TYR A 94 8.58 9.26 12.64
N ARG A 95 9.64 8.92 13.39
CA ARG A 95 9.69 9.11 14.85
C ARG A 95 9.33 10.53 15.31
N ARG A 96 9.59 11.54 14.47
CA ARG A 96 9.28 12.96 14.74
C ARG A 96 7.96 13.45 14.15
N SER A 97 7.23 12.59 13.44
CA SER A 97 5.88 12.92 12.98
C SER A 97 4.91 12.96 14.15
N ALA A 98 3.85 13.75 14.01
CA ALA A 98 2.92 14.01 15.10
C ALA A 98 2.18 12.75 15.59
N TYR A 99 2.05 11.71 14.75
CA TYR A 99 1.22 10.55 15.08
C TYR A 99 1.91 9.19 15.06
N PHE A 100 3.21 9.08 14.72
CA PHE A 100 3.87 7.77 14.62
C PHE A 100 3.73 6.91 15.89
N GLU A 101 3.96 7.51 17.07
CA GLU A 101 3.90 6.81 18.35
C GLU A 101 2.51 6.18 18.64
N PHE A 102 1.42 6.75 18.12
CA PHE A 102 0.08 6.22 18.33
C PHE A 102 -0.25 5.01 17.44
N TYR A 103 0.53 4.80 16.37
CA TYR A 103 0.33 3.70 15.43
C TYR A 103 1.46 2.66 15.49
N GLU A 104 2.56 2.98 16.14
CA GLU A 104 3.80 2.18 16.17
C GLU A 104 3.54 0.72 16.52
N ASP A 105 2.91 0.46 17.66
CA ASP A 105 2.65 -0.90 18.15
C ASP A 105 1.84 -1.74 17.15
N GLY A 106 0.88 -1.11 16.46
CA GLY A 106 0.08 -1.78 15.44
C GLY A 106 0.90 -2.21 14.23
N PHE A 107 1.80 -1.34 13.76
CA PHE A 107 2.68 -1.66 12.64
C PHE A 107 3.83 -2.59 13.04
N ALA A 108 4.36 -2.49 14.25
CA ALA A 108 5.52 -3.23 14.72
C ALA A 108 5.36 -4.75 14.53
N ARG A 109 4.16 -5.30 14.76
CA ARG A 109 3.89 -6.75 14.58
C ARG A 109 4.25 -7.26 13.18
N PHE A 110 4.03 -6.46 12.14
CA PHE A 110 4.31 -6.83 10.74
C PHE A 110 5.79 -6.92 10.43
N TYR A 111 6.61 -6.26 11.24
CA TYR A 111 8.05 -6.21 11.06
C TYR A 111 8.84 -7.00 12.12
N GLN A 112 8.14 -7.54 13.13
CA GLN A 112 8.73 -8.38 14.17
C GLN A 112 8.38 -9.86 13.99
N GLN A 113 7.33 -10.16 13.22
CA GLN A 113 6.89 -11.51 12.93
C GLN A 113 7.33 -11.95 11.54
N ARG A 114 7.49 -13.28 11.38
CA ARG A 114 7.80 -13.89 10.09
C ARG A 114 6.51 -14.10 9.30
N PHE A 115 6.54 -13.70 8.03
CA PHE A 115 5.49 -13.98 7.05
C PHE A 115 6.10 -14.73 5.87
N ASP A 116 5.40 -15.74 5.36
CA ASP A 116 5.88 -16.55 4.23
C ASP A 116 5.11 -16.28 2.92
N ASN A 117 3.90 -15.72 2.98
CA ASN A 117 3.07 -15.38 1.82
C ASN A 117 2.88 -13.85 1.70
N LEU A 118 3.14 -13.29 0.51
CA LEU A 118 3.04 -11.85 0.26
C LEU A 118 1.60 -11.35 0.28
N PHE A 119 0.66 -12.11 -0.28
CA PHE A 119 -0.75 -11.72 -0.37
C PHE A 119 -1.38 -11.68 1.02
N GLU A 120 -1.17 -12.71 1.84
CA GLU A 120 -1.64 -12.75 3.23
C GLU A 120 -1.07 -11.58 4.05
N TYR A 121 0.23 -11.33 3.92
CA TYR A 121 0.91 -10.21 4.58
C TYR A 121 0.29 -8.85 4.19
N ASN A 122 0.11 -8.60 2.89
CA ASN A 122 -0.49 -7.35 2.40
C ASN A 122 -1.96 -7.23 2.81
N GLN A 123 -2.72 -8.33 2.85
CA GLN A 123 -4.12 -8.34 3.24
C GLN A 123 -4.28 -7.96 4.71
N GLU A 124 -3.47 -8.55 5.59
CA GLU A 124 -3.47 -8.19 7.01
C GLU A 124 -3.05 -6.73 7.23
N LEU A 125 -2.03 -6.25 6.51
CA LEU A 125 -1.59 -4.85 6.55
C LEU A 125 -2.71 -3.92 6.13
N LEU A 126 -3.33 -4.16 4.97
CA LEU A 126 -4.42 -3.34 4.46
C LEU A 126 -5.59 -3.31 5.44
N THR A 127 -5.96 -4.47 6.00
CA THR A 127 -7.03 -4.58 7.00
C THR A 127 -6.76 -3.72 8.22
N MET A 128 -5.51 -3.71 8.72
CA MET A 128 -5.14 -2.83 9.83
C MET A 128 -5.21 -1.35 9.44
N ILE A 129 -4.65 -0.98 8.29
CA ILE A 129 -4.64 0.40 7.83
C ILE A 129 -6.08 0.94 7.68
N LEU A 130 -6.99 0.14 7.11
CA LEU A 130 -8.41 0.47 7.01
C LEU A 130 -9.05 0.73 8.39
N LYS A 131 -8.68 -0.05 9.41
CA LYS A 131 -9.13 0.21 10.80
C LYS A 131 -8.59 1.53 11.33
N PHE A 132 -7.31 1.84 11.13
CA PHE A 132 -6.71 3.11 11.57
C PHE A 132 -7.31 4.33 10.86
N LEU A 133 -7.65 4.19 9.59
CA LEU A 133 -8.34 5.22 8.82
C LEU A 133 -9.84 5.31 9.10
N LYS A 134 -10.40 4.40 9.93
CA LYS A 134 -11.84 4.27 10.17
C LYS A 134 -12.64 4.12 8.87
N MET A 135 -12.11 3.33 7.93
CA MET A 135 -12.72 3.01 6.64
C MET A 135 -13.23 1.55 6.64
N PRO A 136 -14.46 1.28 7.12
CA PRO A 136 -15.02 -0.07 7.14
C PRO A 136 -15.43 -0.51 5.73
N ILE A 137 -14.45 -0.89 4.91
CA ILE A 137 -14.67 -1.39 3.56
C ILE A 137 -14.66 -2.92 3.61
N PRO A 138 -15.74 -3.60 3.19
CA PRO A 138 -15.72 -5.05 3.00
C PRO A 138 -14.79 -5.38 1.83
N LEU A 139 -13.70 -6.08 2.09
CA LEU A 139 -12.79 -6.55 1.03
C LEU A 139 -13.39 -7.80 0.39
N GLN A 140 -13.84 -7.67 -0.85
CA GLN A 140 -14.18 -8.80 -1.71
C GLN A 140 -12.99 -9.13 -2.60
N TYR A 141 -12.88 -10.38 -3.04
CA TYR A 141 -11.77 -10.86 -3.86
C TYR A 141 -12.28 -11.47 -5.15
N THR A 142 -11.49 -11.39 -6.22
CA THR A 142 -11.78 -12.15 -7.44
C THR A 142 -11.70 -13.66 -7.15
N ASP A 143 -12.58 -14.44 -7.78
CA ASP A 143 -12.56 -15.91 -7.72
C ASP A 143 -11.72 -16.52 -8.86
N GLU A 144 -11.55 -15.79 -9.95
CA GLU A 144 -10.70 -16.15 -11.08
C GLU A 144 -10.15 -14.91 -11.80
N TYR A 145 -9.22 -15.11 -12.72
CA TYR A 145 -8.65 -14.02 -13.50
C TYR A 145 -9.46 -13.77 -14.77
N HIS A 146 -9.97 -12.55 -14.92
CA HIS A 146 -10.49 -12.05 -16.19
C HIS A 146 -9.60 -10.95 -16.76
N ARG A 147 -9.46 -10.96 -18.10
CA ARG A 147 -8.71 -9.91 -18.80
C ARG A 147 -9.39 -8.55 -18.69
N GLU A 148 -10.70 -8.52 -18.77
CA GLU A 148 -11.50 -7.29 -18.81
C GLU A 148 -12.60 -7.36 -17.75
N TYR A 149 -12.90 -6.20 -17.15
CA TYR A 149 -13.95 -6.00 -16.17
C TYR A 149 -14.81 -4.80 -16.61
N PRO A 150 -15.76 -4.95 -17.54
CA PRO A 150 -16.50 -3.83 -18.13
C PRO A 150 -17.33 -3.03 -17.11
N GLU A 151 -17.73 -3.69 -16.03
CA GLU A 151 -18.55 -3.11 -14.94
C GLU A 151 -17.71 -2.48 -13.81
N ALA A 152 -16.38 -2.48 -13.91
CA ALA A 152 -15.49 -1.92 -12.90
C ALA A 152 -14.37 -1.05 -13.50
N THR A 153 -13.97 -0.02 -12.78
CA THR A 153 -12.74 0.71 -13.10
C THR A 153 -11.54 -0.16 -12.72
N ASP A 154 -10.71 -0.53 -13.69
CA ASP A 154 -9.55 -1.40 -13.49
C ASP A 154 -8.30 -0.62 -13.07
N TYR A 155 -7.91 -0.76 -11.80
CA TYR A 155 -6.72 -0.13 -11.22
C TYR A 155 -5.46 -1.01 -11.25
N ARG A 156 -5.52 -2.25 -11.77
CA ARG A 156 -4.37 -3.21 -11.73
C ARG A 156 -3.08 -2.60 -12.27
N ASN A 157 -3.17 -1.80 -13.33
CA ASN A 157 -2.03 -1.13 -13.95
C ASN A 157 -2.09 0.41 -13.87
N ALA A 158 -3.11 0.97 -13.22
CA ALA A 158 -3.30 2.41 -13.14
C ALA A 158 -2.39 3.04 -12.07
N ILE A 159 -2.33 2.44 -10.87
CA ILE A 159 -1.47 2.90 -9.78
C ILE A 159 -0.14 2.15 -9.84
N HIS A 160 0.94 2.86 -10.19
CA HIS A 160 2.23 2.23 -10.48
C HIS A 160 3.41 3.12 -10.05
N PRO A 161 4.52 2.58 -9.50
CA PRO A 161 5.67 3.37 -9.05
C PRO A 161 6.42 4.20 -10.10
N LYS A 162 6.01 4.10 -11.37
CA LYS A 162 6.65 4.74 -12.53
C LYS A 162 5.66 5.63 -13.29
N LYS A 163 4.48 5.85 -12.71
CA LYS A 163 3.44 6.72 -13.26
C LYS A 163 3.19 7.83 -12.25
N ASP A 164 2.79 8.99 -12.75
CA ASP A 164 2.33 10.06 -11.89
C ASP A 164 1.04 9.65 -11.16
N ALA A 165 0.79 10.31 -10.04
CA ALA A 165 -0.42 10.11 -9.26
C ALA A 165 -1.66 10.32 -10.13
N LEU A 166 -2.63 9.40 -10.06
CA LEU A 166 -3.84 9.44 -10.88
C LEU A 166 -4.74 10.65 -10.59
N VAL A 167 -4.59 11.23 -9.40
CA VAL A 167 -5.47 12.27 -8.87
C VAL A 167 -4.64 13.33 -8.18
N GLU A 168 -5.09 14.57 -8.30
CA GLU A 168 -4.49 15.66 -7.55
C GLU A 168 -4.63 15.39 -6.05
N GLN A 169 -3.53 15.54 -5.32
CA GLN A 169 -3.45 15.30 -3.90
C GLN A 169 -3.36 16.63 -3.17
N LYS A 170 -4.31 16.87 -2.26
CA LYS A 170 -4.27 18.00 -1.34
C LYS A 170 -2.99 17.87 -0.50
N PRO A 171 -2.10 18.89 -0.49
CA PRO A 171 -0.91 18.85 0.34
C PRO A 171 -1.25 18.78 1.83
N TYR A 172 -0.41 18.08 2.58
CA TYR A 172 -0.43 17.98 4.03
C TYR A 172 0.99 18.11 4.56
N PHE A 173 1.12 18.43 5.84
CA PHE A 173 2.42 18.53 6.48
C PHE A 173 3.16 17.20 6.39
N GLN A 174 4.39 17.22 5.87
CA GLN A 174 5.31 16.07 5.90
C GLN A 174 6.58 16.43 6.66
N VAL A 175 7.07 15.54 7.55
CA VAL A 175 8.25 15.75 8.42
C VAL A 175 9.46 16.36 7.70
N PHE A 176 9.68 16.02 6.43
CA PHE A 176 10.84 16.48 5.64
C PHE A 176 10.49 17.46 4.53
N GLU A 177 9.27 18.03 4.50
CA GLU A 177 8.83 18.93 3.42
C GLU A 177 9.73 20.15 3.25
N GLU A 178 10.34 20.65 4.33
CA GLU A 178 11.30 21.76 4.26
C GLU A 178 12.58 21.41 3.45
N ARG A 179 12.89 20.12 3.28
CA ARG A 179 14.10 19.66 2.58
C ARG A 179 13.90 19.43 1.09
N LYS A 180 12.78 18.80 0.71
CA LYS A 180 12.50 18.40 -0.69
C LYS A 180 11.11 18.82 -1.19
N GLY A 181 10.38 19.63 -0.43
CA GLY A 181 9.00 19.99 -0.72
C GLY A 181 8.02 18.86 -0.43
N PHE A 182 6.75 19.11 -0.72
CA PHE A 182 5.71 18.09 -0.61
C PHE A 182 5.90 16.99 -1.66
N LEU A 183 5.99 15.73 -1.23
CA LEU A 183 6.05 14.56 -2.09
C LEU A 183 4.67 13.92 -2.20
N LYS A 184 4.16 13.91 -3.43
CA LYS A 184 2.87 13.31 -3.78
C LYS A 184 2.94 11.79 -3.80
N ASP A 185 1.80 11.16 -3.51
CA ASP A 185 1.50 9.74 -3.67
C ASP A 185 2.50 8.78 -3.03
N LEU A 186 3.05 9.19 -1.88
CA LEU A 186 3.74 8.30 -0.97
C LEU A 186 2.76 7.26 -0.40
N SER A 187 3.33 6.24 0.22
CA SER A 187 2.63 5.26 1.05
C SER A 187 1.67 5.96 2.00
N ILE A 188 0.50 5.37 2.21
CA ILE A 188 -0.51 5.82 3.16
C ILE A 188 0.03 6.02 4.57
N VAL A 189 1.11 5.32 4.96
CA VAL A 189 1.72 5.47 6.28
C VAL A 189 2.34 6.86 6.45
N ASP A 190 2.81 7.50 5.37
CA ASP A 190 3.28 8.88 5.41
C ASP A 190 2.14 9.82 5.85
N LEU A 191 0.99 9.71 5.18
CA LEU A 191 -0.20 10.48 5.51
C LEU A 191 -0.71 10.15 6.92
N LEU A 192 -0.74 8.87 7.29
CA LEU A 192 -1.24 8.42 8.58
C LEU A 192 -0.36 8.91 9.74
N PHE A 193 0.96 8.82 9.61
CA PHE A 193 1.88 9.23 10.68
C PHE A 193 1.96 10.75 10.82
N ASN A 194 1.71 11.51 9.75
CA ASN A 194 1.68 12.98 9.82
C ASN A 194 0.31 13.55 10.24
N GLN A 195 -0.80 12.93 9.83
CA GLN A 195 -2.15 13.51 10.00
C GLN A 195 -3.07 12.70 10.92
N GLY A 196 -2.73 11.45 11.24
CA GLY A 196 -3.48 10.58 12.14
C GLY A 196 -4.98 10.51 11.80
N PRO A 197 -5.89 10.78 12.74
CA PRO A 197 -7.32 10.78 12.46
C PRO A 197 -7.77 11.73 11.34
N GLN A 198 -6.99 12.79 11.07
CA GLN A 198 -7.31 13.75 10.00
C GLN A 198 -6.94 13.25 8.60
N SER A 199 -6.25 12.11 8.48
CA SER A 199 -5.89 11.52 7.17
C SER A 199 -7.10 11.35 6.26
N ILE A 200 -8.29 11.07 6.81
CA ILE A 200 -9.53 10.92 6.04
C ILE A 200 -9.90 12.16 5.22
N ASN A 201 -9.51 13.36 5.68
CA ASN A 201 -9.80 14.62 4.97
C ASN A 201 -8.92 14.83 3.72
N TYR A 202 -7.98 13.92 3.47
CA TYR A 202 -7.09 13.91 2.31
C TYR A 202 -7.38 12.75 1.34
N LEU A 203 -8.32 11.86 1.70
CA LEU A 203 -8.72 10.66 0.97
C LEU A 203 -10.07 10.81 0.26
#